data_AF-A0A174CD03-F1
#
_entry.id   AF-A0A174CD03-F1
#
_cell.length_a   1.000
_cell.length_b   1.000
_cell.length_c   1.000
_cell.angle_alpha   90.00
_cell.angle_beta   90.00
_cell.angle_gamma   90.00
#
_symmetry.space_group_name_H-M   'P 1'
#
loop_
_entity.id
_entity.type
_entity.pdbx_description
1 polymer ?
#
loop_
_entity_poly.entity_id
_entity_poly.type
_entity_poly.pdbx_seq_one_letter_code
_entity_poly.pdbx_strand_id
1 'polypeptide(L)'
;MNNNHVYDMIVVGEGLHIIQTFEPHPLYAVMEGLGYEHHTEQRSEAEFHVWFCRVEKNAGDSSAPFKPLALLNYPMIDEKLGQIAVDFWETTWQSEKRVLPYETLLLSLTNAVGAGRMRQAARELVKAYIHGVESAALDDVFELLAWNQGIGFFSSEIGPSALFQAYKLIKNGEKQGKSREDICSALREKFGEKNPEMQVLNR
;
A
#
# COMPACT_ATOMS: atom_id res chain seq x y z
N MET A 1 12.13 -16.52 2.28
CA MET A 1 12.75 -15.76 1.16
C MET A 1 11.72 -14.76 0.67
N ASN A 2 12.07 -13.48 0.54
CA ASN A 2 11.13 -12.44 0.13
C ASN A 2 10.76 -12.63 -1.35
N ASN A 3 9.50 -12.93 -1.66
CA ASN A 3 9.03 -13.23 -3.03
C ASN A 3 9.28 -12.07 -4.01
N ASN A 4 9.44 -10.83 -3.53
CA ASN A 4 9.67 -9.65 -4.37
C ASN A 4 11.00 -9.67 -5.16
N HIS A 5 11.99 -10.49 -4.79
CA HIS A 5 13.26 -10.53 -5.53
C HIS A 5 13.23 -11.38 -6.80
N VAL A 6 12.28 -12.32 -6.92
CA VAL A 6 12.19 -13.21 -8.10
C VAL A 6 11.70 -12.43 -9.32
N TYR A 7 10.77 -11.50 -9.11
CA TYR A 7 10.09 -10.78 -10.20
C TYR A 7 10.97 -9.70 -10.87
N ASP A 8 11.97 -9.17 -10.19
CA ASP A 8 12.87 -8.16 -10.76
C ASP A 8 13.89 -8.75 -11.74
N MET A 9 14.17 -10.05 -11.63
CA MET A 9 15.22 -10.76 -12.38
C MET A 9 14.77 -11.27 -13.76
N ILE A 10 13.46 -11.32 -14.03
CA ILE A 10 12.92 -11.85 -15.30
C ILE A 10 13.08 -10.83 -16.41
N VAL A 11 13.56 -11.25 -17.57
CA VAL A 11 13.77 -10.35 -18.72
C VAL A 11 12.47 -10.14 -19.49
N VAL A 12 12.43 -9.08 -20.31
CA VAL A 12 11.28 -8.81 -21.19
C VAL A 12 11.10 -9.98 -22.15
N GLY A 13 9.86 -10.44 -22.32
CA GLY A 13 9.48 -11.62 -23.11
C GLY A 13 9.45 -12.93 -22.32
N GLU A 14 9.95 -12.94 -21.08
CA GLU A 14 9.80 -14.08 -20.16
C GLU A 14 8.64 -13.86 -19.19
N GLY A 15 8.25 -14.92 -18.49
CA GLY A 15 7.08 -14.88 -17.63
C GLY A 15 7.08 -15.86 -16.47
N LEU A 16 6.07 -15.71 -15.63
CA LEU A 16 5.81 -16.51 -14.45
C LEU A 16 4.48 -17.24 -14.65
N HIS A 17 4.38 -18.44 -14.12
CA HIS A 17 3.09 -19.11 -13.94
C HIS A 17 2.89 -19.37 -12.45
N ILE A 18 1.82 -18.81 -11.90
CA ILE A 18 1.44 -18.96 -10.50
C ILE A 18 0.12 -19.69 -10.45
N ILE A 19 0.04 -20.69 -9.59
CA ILE A 19 -1.20 -21.41 -9.28
C ILE A 19 -1.61 -21.01 -7.86
N GLN A 20 -2.84 -20.55 -7.71
CA GLN A 20 -3.42 -20.17 -6.41
C GLN A 20 -4.81 -20.72 -6.23
N THR A 21 -5.23 -20.78 -4.96
CA THR A 21 -6.57 -21.29 -4.59
C THR A 21 -7.68 -20.24 -4.69
N PHE A 22 -7.30 -19.01 -4.99
CA PHE A 22 -8.16 -17.84 -5.14
C PHE A 22 -7.57 -16.92 -6.20
N GLU A 23 -8.38 -16.01 -6.73
CA GLU A 23 -7.91 -15.03 -7.70
C GLU A 23 -7.03 -13.95 -7.04
N PRO A 24 -5.75 -13.81 -7.40
CA PRO A 24 -4.80 -12.98 -6.67
C PRO A 24 -4.83 -11.51 -7.12
N HIS A 25 -5.98 -10.84 -7.02
CA HIS A 25 -6.17 -9.43 -7.41
C HIS A 25 -5.07 -8.46 -6.91
N PRO A 26 -4.61 -8.53 -5.63
CA PRO A 26 -3.56 -7.63 -5.16
C PRO A 26 -2.22 -7.81 -5.92
N LEU A 27 -1.97 -9.01 -6.44
CA LEU A 27 -0.76 -9.33 -7.18
C LEU A 27 -0.80 -8.75 -8.60
N TYR A 28 -1.95 -8.78 -9.28
CA TYR A 28 -2.10 -8.22 -10.63
C TYR A 28 -1.60 -6.78 -10.68
N ALA A 29 -2.12 -5.97 -9.76
CA ALA A 29 -1.77 -4.57 -9.71
C ALA A 29 -0.27 -4.37 -9.39
N VAL A 30 0.35 -5.21 -8.55
CA VAL A 30 1.81 -5.14 -8.30
C VAL A 30 2.58 -5.45 -9.58
N MET A 31 2.20 -6.52 -10.28
CA MET A 31 2.88 -7.02 -11.46
C MET A 31 2.75 -6.07 -12.65
N GLU A 32 1.57 -5.50 -12.89
CA GLU A 32 1.34 -4.44 -13.89
C GLU A 32 2.29 -3.26 -13.66
N GLY A 33 2.45 -2.85 -12.40
CA GLY A 33 3.38 -1.78 -12.07
C GLY A 33 4.84 -2.10 -12.39
N LEU A 34 5.23 -3.37 -12.35
CA LEU A 34 6.58 -3.82 -12.72
C LEU A 34 6.77 -3.99 -14.24
N GLY A 35 5.72 -3.75 -15.03
CA GLY A 35 5.70 -3.88 -16.50
C GLY A 35 5.28 -5.27 -16.99
N TYR A 36 4.45 -5.98 -16.23
CA TYR A 36 3.90 -7.28 -16.64
C TYR A 36 2.44 -7.16 -17.10
N GLU A 37 2.11 -7.87 -18.17
CA GLU A 37 0.73 -8.22 -18.49
C GLU A 37 0.39 -9.56 -17.87
N HIS A 38 -0.90 -9.81 -17.63
CA HIS A 38 -1.36 -11.08 -17.06
C HIS A 38 -2.53 -11.68 -17.82
N HIS A 39 -2.60 -13.01 -17.77
CA HIS A 39 -3.74 -13.81 -18.22
C HIS A 39 -4.12 -14.77 -17.09
N THR A 40 -5.41 -14.93 -16.84
CA THR A 40 -5.93 -15.77 -15.76
C THR A 40 -6.93 -16.79 -16.29
N GLU A 41 -6.78 -18.03 -15.86
CA GLU A 41 -7.75 -19.10 -16.08
C GLU A 41 -8.16 -19.71 -14.74
N GLN A 42 -9.47 -19.75 -14.48
CA GLN A 42 -10.03 -20.55 -13.39
C GLN A 42 -10.29 -21.97 -13.90
N ARG A 43 -9.60 -22.96 -13.34
CA ARG A 43 -9.74 -24.39 -13.71
C ARG A 43 -10.67 -25.16 -12.80
N SER A 44 -10.85 -24.70 -11.57
CA SER A 44 -11.86 -25.19 -10.64
C SER A 44 -12.23 -24.09 -9.63
N GLU A 45 -13.16 -24.36 -8.71
CA GLU A 45 -13.60 -23.38 -7.70
C GLU A 45 -12.43 -22.80 -6.89
N ALA A 46 -11.40 -23.60 -6.61
CA ALA A 46 -10.22 -23.21 -5.85
C ALA A 46 -8.91 -23.46 -6.64
N GLU A 47 -8.92 -23.25 -7.95
CA GLU A 47 -7.72 -23.40 -8.78
C GLU A 47 -7.67 -22.33 -9.85
N PHE A 48 -6.83 -21.32 -9.61
CA PHE A 48 -6.56 -20.20 -10.49
C PHE A 48 -5.14 -20.30 -11.03
N HIS A 49 -5.03 -20.34 -12.35
CA HIS A 49 -3.77 -20.29 -13.06
C HIS A 49 -3.57 -18.88 -13.58
N VAL A 50 -2.50 -18.23 -13.15
CA VAL A 50 -2.17 -16.87 -13.56
C VAL A 50 -0.81 -16.88 -14.24
N TRP A 51 -0.78 -16.43 -15.49
CA TRP A 51 0.44 -16.20 -16.23
C TRP A 51 0.76 -14.71 -16.25
N PHE A 52 1.98 -14.35 -15.88
CA PHE A 52 2.48 -12.98 -16.01
C PHE A 52 3.58 -12.97 -17.07
N CYS A 53 3.47 -12.13 -18.09
CA CYS A 53 4.50 -11.94 -19.09
C CYS A 53 5.09 -10.53 -18.97
N ARG A 54 6.42 -10.42 -18.89
CA ARG A 54 7.08 -9.12 -18.81
C ARG A 54 7.10 -8.49 -20.20
N VAL A 55 6.33 -7.43 -20.39
CA VAL A 55 6.29 -6.68 -21.66
C VAL A 55 7.24 -5.49 -21.67
N GLU A 56 7.52 -4.92 -20.50
CA GLU A 56 8.49 -3.84 -20.35
C GLU A 56 9.16 -3.86 -18.97
N LYS A 57 10.23 -3.06 -18.83
CA LYS A 57 10.95 -2.91 -17.57
C LYS A 57 10.65 -1.54 -16.98
N ASN A 58 9.54 -1.48 -16.25
CA ASN A 58 9.20 -0.30 -15.46
C ASN A 58 9.96 -0.34 -14.14
N ALA A 59 10.30 0.84 -13.59
CA ALA A 59 10.92 0.96 -12.27
C ALA A 59 9.99 0.52 -11.10
N GLY A 60 8.83 -0.08 -11.42
CA GLY A 60 7.74 -0.36 -10.50
C GLY A 60 6.76 0.80 -10.43
N ASP A 61 5.47 0.51 -10.46
CA ASP A 61 4.44 1.49 -10.16
C ASP A 61 4.69 2.03 -8.74
N SER A 62 4.60 3.35 -8.66
CA SER A 62 4.88 4.20 -7.53
C SER A 62 4.05 3.86 -6.27
N SER A 63 3.02 3.02 -6.42
CA SER A 63 2.07 2.54 -5.42
C SER A 63 2.29 1.09 -4.92
N ALA A 64 3.09 0.29 -5.64
CA ALA A 64 3.30 -1.14 -5.35
C ALA A 64 3.74 -1.45 -3.90
N PRO A 65 4.54 -0.63 -3.21
CA PRO A 65 4.94 -0.86 -1.81
C PRO A 65 3.80 -0.78 -0.79
N PHE A 66 2.57 -0.48 -1.21
CA PHE A 66 1.43 -0.25 -0.31
C PHE A 66 0.20 -1.10 -0.64
N LYS A 67 0.34 -2.08 -1.54
CA LYS A 67 -0.69 -3.09 -1.80
C LYS A 67 -0.73 -4.09 -0.65
N PRO A 68 -1.90 -4.64 -0.27
CA PRO A 68 -2.04 -5.42 0.95
C PRO A 68 -1.55 -6.86 0.76
N LEU A 69 -0.26 -7.06 0.48
CA LEU A 69 0.30 -8.38 0.16
C LEU A 69 0.11 -9.41 1.28
N ALA A 70 -0.08 -8.96 2.52
CA ALA A 70 -0.42 -9.82 3.65
C ALA A 70 -1.72 -10.64 3.44
N LEU A 71 -2.65 -10.19 2.58
CA LEU A 71 -3.86 -10.94 2.26
C LEU A 71 -3.56 -12.26 1.56
N LEU A 72 -2.44 -12.34 0.81
CA LEU A 72 -2.03 -13.56 0.12
C LEU A 72 -1.61 -14.69 1.09
N ASN A 73 -1.42 -14.37 2.37
CA ASN A 73 -1.06 -15.35 3.40
C ASN A 73 -2.29 -15.94 4.11
N TYR A 74 -3.48 -15.34 3.96
CA TYR A 74 -4.71 -15.82 4.61
C TYR A 74 -5.16 -17.23 4.21
N PRO A 75 -4.96 -17.68 2.96
CA PRO A 75 -5.21 -19.07 2.56
C PRO A 75 -4.41 -20.11 3.34
N MET A 76 -3.28 -19.72 3.95
CA MET A 76 -2.54 -20.62 4.85
C MET A 76 -3.32 -20.96 6.13
N ILE A 77 -4.29 -20.12 6.49
CA ILE A 77 -5.21 -20.34 7.62
C ILE A 77 -6.46 -21.05 7.11
N ASP A 78 -7.10 -20.48 6.08
CA ASP A 78 -8.30 -21.00 5.45
C ASP A 78 -8.47 -20.37 4.05
N GLU A 79 -8.68 -21.19 3.03
CA GLU A 79 -8.77 -20.74 1.63
C GLU A 79 -9.98 -19.82 1.40
N LYS A 80 -11.13 -20.15 2.01
CA LYS A 80 -12.35 -19.33 1.88
C LYS A 80 -12.16 -17.98 2.53
N LEU A 81 -11.49 -17.92 3.68
CA LEU A 81 -11.11 -16.68 4.34
C LEU A 81 -10.17 -15.84 3.47
N GLY A 82 -9.20 -16.47 2.80
CA GLY A 82 -8.31 -15.79 1.84
C GLY A 82 -9.10 -15.11 0.72
N GLN A 83 -10.00 -15.85 0.07
CA GLN A 83 -10.88 -15.30 -0.98
C GLN A 83 -11.73 -14.14 -0.45
N ILE A 84 -12.42 -14.33 0.69
CA ILE A 84 -13.27 -13.28 1.29
C ILE A 84 -12.45 -12.01 1.57
N ALA A 85 -11.23 -12.14 2.06
CA ALA A 85 -10.39 -11.01 2.40
C ALA A 85 -9.92 -10.23 1.16
N VAL A 86 -9.60 -10.93 0.07
CA VAL A 86 -9.24 -10.33 -1.22
C VAL A 86 -10.45 -9.63 -1.85
N ASP A 87 -11.60 -10.30 -1.92
CA ASP A 87 -12.84 -9.73 -2.48
C ASP A 87 -13.28 -8.48 -1.71
N PHE A 88 -13.17 -8.53 -0.37
CA PHE A 88 -13.47 -7.40 0.49
C PHE A 88 -12.53 -6.22 0.20
N TRP A 89 -11.23 -6.48 0.02
CA TRP A 89 -10.28 -5.44 -0.32
C TRP A 89 -10.58 -4.81 -1.67
N GLU A 90 -10.82 -5.60 -2.71
CA GLU A 90 -11.16 -5.11 -4.05
C GLU A 90 -12.44 -4.26 -4.02
N THR A 91 -13.50 -4.78 -3.38
CA THR A 91 -14.77 -4.07 -3.20
C THR A 91 -14.59 -2.72 -2.49
N THR A 92 -13.66 -2.65 -1.55
CA THR A 92 -13.41 -1.43 -0.75
C THR A 92 -12.48 -0.45 -1.46
N TRP A 93 -11.45 -0.96 -2.14
CA TRP A 93 -10.29 -0.18 -2.61
C TRP A 93 -10.17 -0.07 -4.12
N GLN A 94 -10.91 -0.84 -4.91
CA GLN A 94 -10.93 -0.83 -6.38
C GLN A 94 -12.34 -0.68 -6.98
N SER A 95 -13.38 -0.50 -6.16
CA SER A 95 -14.74 -0.27 -6.67
C SER A 95 -14.87 0.99 -7.54
N GLU A 96 -15.45 0.81 -8.73
CA GLU A 96 -15.81 1.85 -9.71
C GLU A 96 -16.96 2.75 -9.24
N LYS A 97 -17.72 2.34 -8.22
CA LYS A 97 -18.88 3.08 -7.69
C LYS A 97 -18.49 4.23 -6.76
N ARG A 98 -17.19 4.47 -6.53
CA ARG A 98 -16.73 5.46 -5.57
C ARG A 98 -16.88 6.88 -6.07
N VAL A 99 -17.38 7.73 -5.17
CA VAL A 99 -17.57 9.16 -5.38
C VAL A 99 -16.37 9.97 -4.88
N LEU A 100 -15.62 9.44 -3.91
CA LEU A 100 -14.46 10.08 -3.29
C LEU A 100 -13.17 9.44 -3.81
N PRO A 101 -12.35 10.16 -4.60
CA PRO A 101 -11.01 9.73 -5.03
C PRO A 101 -10.01 9.62 -3.85
N TYR A 102 -8.93 10.39 -3.87
CA TYR A 102 -7.87 10.34 -2.85
C TYR A 102 -8.34 10.74 -1.45
N GLU A 103 -9.50 11.39 -1.33
CA GLU A 103 -10.19 11.69 -0.08
C GLU A 103 -10.49 10.39 0.70
N THR A 104 -10.71 9.27 0.02
CA THR A 104 -10.84 7.95 0.68
C THR A 104 -9.60 7.58 1.48
N LEU A 105 -8.39 7.96 1.03
CA LEU A 105 -7.14 7.72 1.77
C LEU A 105 -7.05 8.61 3.02
N LEU A 106 -7.52 9.86 2.95
CA LEU A 106 -7.57 10.76 4.12
C LEU A 106 -8.60 10.29 5.15
N LEU A 107 -9.75 9.78 4.70
CA LEU A 107 -10.74 9.13 5.58
C LEU A 107 -10.15 7.88 6.23
N SER A 108 -9.44 7.05 5.46
CA SER A 108 -8.79 5.86 5.98
C SER A 108 -7.68 6.19 6.99
N LEU A 109 -6.88 7.23 6.72
CA LEU A 109 -5.86 7.76 7.62
C LEU A 109 -6.47 8.14 8.96
N THR A 110 -7.48 9.02 8.95
CA THR A 110 -8.10 9.53 10.19
C THR A 110 -8.80 8.43 10.97
N ASN A 111 -9.48 7.50 10.28
CA ASN A 111 -10.07 6.32 10.91
C ASN A 111 -9.00 5.41 11.55
N ALA A 112 -7.86 5.21 10.88
CA ALA A 112 -6.74 4.44 11.43
C ALA A 112 -6.13 5.11 12.67
N VAL A 113 -6.06 6.44 12.71
CA VAL A 113 -5.64 7.19 13.91
C VAL A 113 -6.63 6.98 15.05
N GLY A 114 -7.93 7.13 14.80
CA GLY A 114 -8.97 6.91 15.81
C GLY A 114 -8.98 5.48 16.37
N ALA A 115 -8.56 4.51 15.57
CA ALA A 115 -8.37 3.12 16.00
C ALA A 115 -7.00 2.82 16.65
N GLY A 116 -6.13 3.82 16.85
CA GLY A 116 -4.78 3.65 17.40
C GLY A 116 -3.81 2.90 16.47
N ARG A 117 -4.17 2.71 15.19
CA ARG A 117 -3.38 1.93 14.21
C ARG A 117 -2.38 2.83 13.47
N MET A 118 -1.43 3.40 14.20
CA MET A 118 -0.51 4.42 13.66
C MET A 118 0.34 3.95 12.46
N ARG A 119 0.70 2.66 12.39
CA ARG A 119 1.37 2.10 11.19
C ARG A 119 0.47 2.11 9.96
N GLN A 120 -0.82 1.83 10.14
CA GLN A 120 -1.80 1.92 9.04
C GLN A 120 -1.97 3.38 8.63
N ALA A 121 -2.15 4.28 9.60
CA ALA A 121 -2.31 5.71 9.31
C ALA A 121 -1.10 6.27 8.55
N ALA A 122 0.13 5.89 8.92
CA ALA A 122 1.34 6.28 8.19
C ALA A 122 1.31 5.80 6.72
N ARG A 123 0.88 4.55 6.46
CA ARG A 123 0.75 4.04 5.09
C ARG A 123 -0.28 4.81 4.27
N GLU A 124 -1.43 5.15 4.87
CA GLU A 124 -2.45 5.94 4.17
C GLU A 124 -1.99 7.36 3.88
N LEU A 125 -1.25 8.00 4.80
CA LEU A 125 -0.63 9.31 4.56
C LEU A 125 0.36 9.25 3.39
N VAL A 126 1.25 8.26 3.37
CA VAL A 126 2.25 8.14 2.31
C VAL A 126 1.58 7.87 0.96
N LYS A 127 0.58 6.98 0.92
CA LYS A 127 -0.23 6.76 -0.28
C LYS A 127 -0.91 8.04 -0.75
N ALA A 128 -1.54 8.79 0.15
CA ALA A 128 -2.21 10.05 -0.19
C ALA A 128 -1.22 11.04 -0.83
N TYR A 129 -0.05 11.24 -0.22
CA TYR A 129 0.96 12.16 -0.73
C TYR A 129 1.53 11.72 -2.09
N ILE A 130 1.82 10.43 -2.27
CA ILE A 130 2.31 9.88 -3.56
C ILE A 130 1.30 10.14 -4.68
N HIS A 131 0.01 10.09 -4.38
CA HIS A 131 -1.06 10.33 -5.33
C HIS A 131 -1.46 11.80 -5.51
N GLY A 132 -0.66 12.74 -4.99
CA GLY A 132 -0.83 14.17 -5.27
C GLY A 132 -1.56 14.95 -4.17
N VAL A 133 -1.88 14.37 -3.01
CA VAL A 133 -2.40 15.16 -1.88
C VAL A 133 -1.30 16.12 -1.40
N GLU A 134 -1.60 17.41 -1.41
CA GLU A 134 -0.68 18.45 -0.96
C GLU A 134 -0.49 18.44 0.55
N SER A 135 0.69 18.85 1.03
CA SER A 135 0.97 18.88 2.47
C SER A 135 0.04 19.81 3.23
N ALA A 136 -0.47 20.86 2.58
CA ALA A 136 -1.48 21.76 3.16
C ALA A 136 -2.77 21.03 3.56
N ALA A 137 -3.24 20.06 2.78
CA ALA A 137 -4.40 19.26 3.16
C ALA A 137 -4.09 18.31 4.34
N LEU A 138 -2.83 17.90 4.48
CA LEU A 138 -2.39 17.15 5.66
C LEU A 138 -2.32 18.06 6.89
N ASP A 139 -1.96 19.34 6.74
CA ASP A 139 -1.97 20.32 7.83
C ASP A 139 -3.37 20.38 8.47
N ASP A 140 -4.42 20.52 7.66
CA ASP A 140 -5.83 20.51 8.10
C ASP A 140 -6.19 19.21 8.83
N VAL A 141 -5.73 18.06 8.32
CA VAL A 141 -5.95 16.75 8.95
C VAL A 141 -5.28 16.71 10.33
N PHE A 142 -4.02 17.12 10.47
CA PHE A 142 -3.32 17.09 11.75
C PHE A 142 -3.89 18.09 12.77
N GLU A 143 -4.39 19.24 12.32
CA GLU A 143 -5.14 20.18 13.16
C GLU A 143 -6.42 19.53 13.70
N LEU A 144 -7.20 18.88 12.83
CA LEU A 144 -8.41 18.17 13.23
C LEU A 144 -8.13 16.95 14.12
N LEU A 145 -6.99 16.27 13.95
CA LEU A 145 -6.57 15.19 14.86
C LEU A 145 -6.26 15.74 16.26
N ALA A 146 -5.53 16.86 16.36
CA ALA A 146 -5.25 17.49 17.64
C ALA A 146 -6.54 17.99 18.33
N TRP A 147 -7.48 18.54 17.56
CA TRP A 147 -8.78 18.99 18.05
C TRP A 147 -9.65 17.83 18.54
N ASN A 148 -9.90 16.84 17.69
CA ASN A 148 -10.88 15.77 17.97
C ASN A 148 -10.36 14.69 18.90
N GLN A 149 -9.04 14.41 18.92
CA GLN A 149 -8.45 13.41 19.81
C GLN A 149 -7.85 14.01 21.09
N GLY A 150 -7.68 15.34 21.11
CA GLY A 150 -7.11 16.09 22.22
C GLY A 150 -5.58 16.21 22.13
N ILE A 151 -5.07 17.37 22.58
CA ILE A 151 -3.64 17.73 22.52
C ILE A 151 -2.76 16.75 23.31
N GLY A 152 -3.27 16.21 24.43
CA GLY A 152 -2.55 15.23 25.24
C GLY A 152 -2.28 13.94 24.46
N PHE A 153 -3.32 13.36 23.85
CA PHE A 153 -3.20 12.19 22.99
C PHE A 153 -2.33 12.48 21.76
N PHE A 154 -2.48 13.65 21.15
CA PHE A 154 -1.63 14.04 20.05
C PHE A 154 -0.15 14.03 20.46
N SER A 155 0.17 14.63 21.60
CA SER A 155 1.56 14.76 22.05
C SER A 155 2.16 13.42 22.47
N SER A 156 1.38 12.53 23.12
CA SER A 156 1.87 11.25 23.63
C SER A 156 1.84 10.12 22.61
N GLU A 157 0.81 10.06 21.76
CA GLU A 157 0.61 8.93 20.83
C GLU A 157 0.95 9.32 19.38
N ILE A 158 0.44 10.44 18.88
CA ILE A 158 0.63 10.82 17.48
C ILE A 158 2.05 11.39 17.26
N GLY A 159 2.51 12.29 18.11
CA GLY A 159 3.80 12.97 18.03
C GLY A 159 5.02 12.05 17.89
N PRO A 160 5.15 10.98 18.69
CA PRO A 160 6.25 10.03 18.53
C PRO A 160 6.01 8.97 17.43
N SER A 161 4.79 8.85 16.92
CA SER A 161 4.42 7.77 15.98
C SER A 161 5.10 7.85 14.61
N ALA A 162 5.09 6.72 13.90
CA ALA A 162 5.50 6.64 12.49
C ALA A 162 4.68 7.58 11.58
N LEU A 163 3.41 7.83 11.90
CA LEU A 163 2.55 8.74 11.13
C LEU A 163 3.12 10.17 11.15
N PHE A 164 3.41 10.70 12.33
CA PHE A 164 3.93 12.07 12.45
C PHE A 164 5.37 12.17 11.95
N GLN A 165 6.15 11.08 12.02
CA GLN A 165 7.47 11.01 11.39
C GLN A 165 7.38 11.12 9.85
N ALA A 166 6.41 10.46 9.21
CA ALA A 166 6.18 10.56 7.76
C ALA A 166 5.77 11.99 7.36
N TYR A 167 4.84 12.59 8.12
CA TYR A 167 4.44 13.97 7.93
C TYR A 167 5.62 14.96 8.07
N LYS A 168 6.46 14.81 9.10
CA LYS A 168 7.67 15.63 9.26
C LYS A 168 8.66 15.47 8.11
N LEU A 169 8.79 14.26 7.55
CA LEU A 169 9.66 14.02 6.40
C LEU A 169 9.20 14.85 5.20
N ILE A 170 7.89 14.88 4.93
CA ILE A 170 7.29 15.71 3.89
C ILE A 170 7.57 17.18 4.13
N LYS A 171 7.14 17.73 5.28
CA LYS A 171 7.29 19.17 5.57
C LYS A 171 8.74 19.63 5.55
N ASN A 172 9.66 18.82 6.07
CA ASN A 172 11.09 19.15 6.04
C ASN A 172 11.69 19.07 4.63
N GLY A 173 11.26 18.11 3.81
CA GLY A 173 11.69 18.01 2.42
C GLY A 173 11.24 19.21 1.59
N GLU A 174 9.97 19.60 1.71
CA GLU A 174 9.40 20.76 1.04
C GLU A 174 10.10 22.06 1.48
N LYS A 175 10.33 22.22 2.80
CA LYS A 175 11.07 23.36 3.34
C LYS A 175 12.52 23.45 2.83
N GLN A 176 13.13 22.31 2.52
CA GLN A 176 14.48 22.22 1.94
C GLN A 176 14.48 22.42 0.42
N GLY A 177 13.32 22.62 -0.22
CA GLY A 177 13.20 22.76 -1.66
C GLY A 177 13.45 21.46 -2.43
N LYS A 178 13.29 20.30 -1.79
CA LYS A 178 13.40 19.00 -2.47
C LYS A 178 12.25 18.81 -3.45
N SER A 179 12.52 18.09 -4.55
CA SER A 179 11.46 17.68 -5.47
C SER A 179 10.47 16.74 -4.79
N ARG A 180 9.24 16.69 -5.29
CA ARG A 180 8.22 15.77 -4.77
C ARG A 180 8.64 14.32 -4.98
N GLU A 181 9.32 14.05 -6.09
CA GLU A 181 9.88 12.74 -6.45
C GLU A 181 10.90 12.28 -5.41
N ASP A 182 11.81 13.15 -4.98
CA ASP A 182 12.81 12.84 -3.94
C ASP A 182 12.15 12.55 -2.58
N ILE A 183 11.14 13.35 -2.22
CA ILE A 183 10.37 13.16 -0.99
C ILE A 183 9.64 11.81 -1.04
N CYS A 184 8.95 11.52 -2.14
CA CYS A 184 8.24 10.26 -2.32
C CYS A 184 9.20 9.05 -2.28
N SER A 185 10.40 9.18 -2.84
CA SER A 185 11.43 8.14 -2.79
C SER A 185 11.88 7.88 -1.35
N ALA A 186 12.17 8.93 -0.59
CA ALA A 186 12.53 8.81 0.82
C ALA A 186 11.39 8.25 1.69
N LEU A 187 10.13 8.61 1.39
CA LEU A 187 8.96 8.04 2.06
C LEU A 187 8.82 6.53 1.79
N ARG A 188 9.03 6.09 0.56
CA ARG A 188 8.97 4.65 0.20
C ARG A 188 10.06 3.86 0.91
N GLU A 189 11.27 4.40 0.95
CA GLU A 189 12.39 3.76 1.63
C GLU A 189 12.11 3.61 3.13
N LYS A 190 11.64 4.69 3.77
CA LYS A 190 11.47 4.74 5.22
C LYS A 190 10.14 4.16 5.71
N PHE A 191 9.08 4.16 4.92
CA PHE A 191 7.73 3.76 5.37
C PHE A 191 7.08 2.68 4.50
N GLY A 192 7.74 2.23 3.43
CA GLY A 192 7.31 1.10 2.62
C GLY A 192 7.66 -0.25 3.26
N GLU A 193 7.18 -1.33 2.64
CA GLU A 193 7.36 -2.72 3.11
C GLU A 193 8.83 -3.18 3.20
N LYS A 194 9.76 -2.47 2.56
CA LYS A 194 11.19 -2.75 2.67
C LYS A 194 11.78 -2.34 4.02
N ASN A 195 11.14 -1.46 4.78
CA ASN A 195 11.61 -1.10 6.13
C ASN A 195 11.25 -2.23 7.14
N PRO A 196 12.25 -2.85 7.81
CA PRO A 196 12.01 -3.88 8.83
C PRO A 196 11.08 -3.47 9.97
N GLU A 197 11.05 -2.19 10.33
CA GLU A 197 10.16 -1.65 11.38
C GLU A 197 8.69 -1.51 10.92
N MET A 198 8.48 -1.53 9.60
CA MET A 198 7.17 -1.45 8.95
C MET A 198 6.69 -2.80 8.41
N GLN A 199 7.54 -3.82 8.41
CA GLN A 199 7.18 -5.18 8.02
C GLN A 199 6.13 -5.74 8.98
N VAL A 200 5.13 -6.40 8.40
CA VAL A 200 4.32 -7.36 9.15
C VAL A 200 5.28 -8.51 9.48
N LEU A 201 5.59 -8.70 10.76
CA LEU A 201 6.44 -9.79 11.23
C LEU A 201 5.85 -11.12 10.71
N ASN A 202 6.44 -11.66 9.64
CA ASN A 202 6.30 -13.06 9.30
C ASN A 202 7.16 -13.81 10.32
N ARG A 203 6.55 -14.26 11.41
CA ARG A 203 7.08 -15.36 12.22
C ARG A 203 6.32 -16.62 11.88
#